data_AF-A0AAD9BNJ6-F1
#
_entry.id   AF-A0AAD9BNJ6-F1
#
_cell.length_a   1.000
_cell.length_b   1.000
_cell.length_c   1.000
_cell.angle_alpha   90.00
_cell.angle_beta   90.00
_cell.angle_gamma   90.00
#
_symmetry.space_group_name_H-M   'P 1'
#
loop_
_entity.id
_entity.type
_entity.pdbx_description
1 polymer ?
#
loop_
_entity_poly.entity_id
_entity_poly.type
_entity_poly.pdbx_seq_one_letter_code
_entity_poly.pdbx_strand_id
1 'polypeptide(L)'
;MFAELHAAGGQEEHGGSSGGLPGGAHPEDLQIPPAAQRAPETDPEEAQRLPSGAGVSAGDEGRVLQHQRGQEADGEKMEILEEWQSHIEGWEGSNITDTCTEMLMHGVLLKISAGNIQERIFFLFDKLLVYCKKKNRRLKNSKTALEAPRFLFRGRINTEVMEVENVDDGTEEKSDNQWSAQWSRASALPQQPQADYHSSGNIVNNGWKIHNTAKNKWFVCMAKSPEEKQEWLEAVMKERERRKSLRLGMEQDTWVMVSEKGEKLYQLMSRGNLIKDRKRKLTTFPKCFLGR
;
A
#
# COMPACT_ATOMS: atom_id res chain seq x y z
N MET A 1 46.82 37.06 28.80
CA MET A 1 47.82 36.97 29.88
C MET A 1 47.29 35.98 30.91
N PHE A 2 48.08 34.93 31.17
CA PHE A 2 48.07 33.95 32.26
C PHE A 2 46.78 33.62 33.03
N ALA A 3 46.41 32.34 32.99
CA ALA A 3 46.50 31.48 34.19
C ALA A 3 46.53 29.99 33.77
N GLU A 4 47.70 29.37 33.88
CA GLU A 4 47.89 27.93 34.07
C GLU A 4 47.58 27.59 35.54
N LEU A 5 47.08 26.37 35.78
CA LEU A 5 47.42 25.59 36.97
C LEU A 5 47.39 24.10 36.63
N HIS A 6 48.55 23.49 36.88
CA HIS A 6 48.94 22.08 36.73
C HIS A 6 48.63 21.28 38.01
N ALA A 7 48.39 19.96 37.88
CA ALA A 7 48.87 18.84 38.72
C ALA A 7 48.05 17.56 38.39
N ALA A 8 48.64 16.51 37.80
CA ALA A 8 49.31 15.35 38.44
C ALA A 8 48.31 14.45 39.21
N GLY A 9 48.26 13.12 39.11
CA GLY A 9 49.04 12.04 38.50
C GLY A 9 48.50 10.71 39.09
N GLY A 10 48.80 9.54 38.50
CA GLY A 10 48.55 8.24 39.15
C GLY A 10 48.21 7.08 38.21
N GLN A 11 49.21 6.20 37.99
CA GLN A 11 49.10 4.80 37.57
C GLN A 11 48.30 3.99 38.64
N GLU A 12 47.85 2.74 38.52
CA GLU A 12 48.45 1.54 37.94
C GLU A 12 47.44 0.37 38.03
N GLU A 13 47.78 -0.75 37.40
CA GLU A 13 47.00 -1.99 37.24
C GLU A 13 46.81 -2.84 38.49
N HIS A 14 45.81 -3.73 38.47
CA HIS A 14 45.83 -5.10 39.06
C HIS A 14 44.63 -5.87 38.49
N GLY A 15 44.82 -6.98 37.75
CA GLY A 15 44.87 -8.36 38.27
C GLY A 15 43.49 -9.03 38.13
N GLY A 16 43.26 -10.25 37.68
CA GLY A 16 44.05 -11.42 37.32
C GLY A 16 43.10 -12.64 37.32
N SER A 17 43.48 -13.73 36.61
CA SER A 17 43.00 -15.14 36.71
C SER A 17 41.51 -15.45 36.47
N SER A 18 41.06 -16.58 35.94
CA SER A 18 41.57 -17.95 35.64
C SER A 18 40.54 -18.57 34.67
N GLY A 19 40.85 -19.40 33.67
CA GLY A 19 41.46 -20.73 33.75
C GLY A 19 40.37 -21.81 33.97
N GLY A 20 40.19 -22.75 33.03
CA GLY A 20 39.41 -23.99 33.28
C GLY A 20 38.72 -24.60 32.05
N LEU A 21 39.36 -25.63 31.48
CA LEU A 21 39.01 -26.43 30.29
C LEU A 21 38.00 -27.58 30.57
N PRO A 22 37.55 -28.33 29.54
CA PRO A 22 36.38 -29.22 29.57
C PRO A 22 36.72 -30.68 29.89
N GLY A 23 35.71 -31.47 30.24
CA GLY A 23 35.82 -32.92 30.41
C GLY A 23 34.57 -33.62 29.88
N GLY A 24 34.73 -34.44 28.84
CA GLY A 24 33.72 -35.39 28.39
C GLY A 24 33.86 -36.74 29.11
N ALA A 25 32.82 -37.57 29.01
CA ALA A 25 32.90 -39.02 28.89
C ALA A 25 31.48 -39.63 28.71
N HIS A 26 31.38 -40.46 27.69
CA HIS A 26 30.37 -41.50 27.39
C HIS A 26 30.95 -42.84 27.94
N PRO A 27 30.31 -44.03 27.89
CA PRO A 27 28.93 -44.50 28.09
C PRO A 27 28.79 -45.68 29.10
N GLU A 28 27.60 -46.29 29.06
CA GLU A 28 27.22 -47.67 29.41
C GLU A 28 26.91 -47.97 30.88
N ASP A 29 25.65 -48.35 31.13
CA ASP A 29 25.36 -49.54 31.92
C ASP A 29 23.97 -50.09 31.60
N LEU A 30 23.96 -51.40 31.32
CA LEU A 30 22.79 -52.28 31.18
C LEU A 30 22.00 -52.37 32.49
N GLN A 31 20.67 -52.36 32.40
CA GLN A 31 19.81 -53.05 33.36
C GLN A 31 18.44 -53.43 32.76
N ILE A 32 18.19 -54.74 32.71
CA ILE A 32 16.91 -55.44 32.50
C ILE A 32 16.35 -55.72 33.91
N PRO A 33 15.04 -55.53 34.26
CA PRO A 33 13.97 -56.58 34.10
C PRO A 33 12.50 -56.04 34.12
N PRO A 34 11.42 -56.84 34.32
CA PRO A 34 11.04 -58.13 33.73
C PRO A 34 9.60 -58.16 33.11
N ALA A 35 9.35 -59.22 32.32
CA ALA A 35 8.12 -60.00 32.16
C ALA A 35 6.72 -59.33 32.06
N ALA A 36 6.22 -59.35 30.82
CA ALA A 36 4.92 -59.92 30.40
C ALA A 36 3.66 -59.62 31.23
N GLN A 37 2.87 -58.66 30.75
CA GLN A 37 1.40 -58.70 30.88
C GLN A 37 0.79 -58.63 29.47
N ARG A 38 -0.10 -59.58 29.18
CA ARG A 38 -0.84 -59.71 27.92
C ARG A 38 -1.59 -58.41 27.62
N ALA A 39 -1.39 -57.87 26.42
CA ALA A 39 -2.30 -56.89 25.85
C ALA A 39 -3.67 -57.56 25.59
N PRO A 40 -4.79 -56.85 25.80
CA PRO A 40 -6.09 -57.34 25.37
C PRO A 40 -6.12 -57.36 23.83
N GLU A 41 -6.55 -58.49 23.26
CA GLU A 41 -6.84 -58.62 21.84
C GLU A 41 -7.89 -57.58 21.45
N THR A 42 -7.49 -56.58 20.65
CA THR A 42 -8.41 -55.67 19.99
C THR A 42 -9.08 -56.41 18.84
N ASP A 43 -10.40 -56.49 18.92
CA ASP A 43 -11.30 -57.08 17.94
C ASP A 43 -11.03 -56.50 16.52
N PRO A 44 -10.75 -57.32 15.49
CA PRO A 44 -10.41 -56.84 14.16
C PRO A 44 -11.58 -56.14 13.40
N GLU A 45 -12.76 -56.01 14.00
CA GLU A 45 -13.91 -55.32 13.39
C GLU A 45 -14.03 -53.82 13.76
N GLU A 46 -13.14 -53.26 14.60
CA GLU A 46 -13.14 -51.82 14.91
C GLU A 46 -12.28 -50.99 13.94
N ALA A 47 -11.42 -51.63 13.15
CA ALA A 47 -10.55 -50.98 12.16
C ALA A 47 -11.26 -50.49 10.88
N GLN A 48 -12.57 -50.69 10.76
CA GLN A 48 -13.35 -50.27 9.57
C GLN A 48 -14.30 -49.10 9.80
N ARG A 49 -14.34 -48.53 11.02
CA ARG A 49 -15.01 -47.23 11.23
C ARG A 49 -14.03 -46.10 10.92
N LEU A 50 -13.80 -45.89 9.63
CA LEU A 50 -13.31 -44.60 9.15
C LEU A 50 -14.26 -43.53 9.71
N PRO A 51 -13.79 -42.43 10.32
CA PRO A 51 -14.62 -41.25 10.41
C PRO A 51 -15.04 -40.95 8.97
N SER A 52 -16.32 -40.75 8.72
CA SER A 52 -16.84 -40.24 7.45
C SER A 52 -16.37 -38.79 7.28
N GLY A 53 -15.06 -38.61 7.14
CA GLY A 53 -14.45 -37.39 6.68
C GLY A 53 -14.88 -37.25 5.23
N ALA A 54 -15.65 -36.20 4.96
CA ALA A 54 -15.88 -35.74 3.61
C ALA A 54 -14.52 -35.69 2.91
N GLY A 55 -14.31 -36.59 1.95
CA GLY A 55 -13.12 -36.59 1.12
C GLY A 55 -13.10 -35.27 0.35
N VAL A 56 -12.30 -34.33 0.82
CA VAL A 56 -11.90 -33.16 0.05
C VAL A 56 -11.16 -33.70 -1.18
N SER A 57 -11.78 -33.52 -2.34
CA SER A 57 -11.20 -33.87 -3.64
C SER A 57 -9.80 -33.27 -3.75
N ALA A 58 -8.88 -33.89 -4.48
CA ALA A 58 -7.56 -33.32 -4.76
C ALA A 58 -7.62 -31.88 -5.35
N GLY A 59 -8.74 -31.53 -5.99
CA GLY A 59 -9.02 -30.15 -6.45
C GLY A 59 -9.33 -29.16 -5.32
N ASP A 60 -9.84 -29.64 -4.19
CA ASP A 60 -10.15 -28.85 -3.00
C ASP A 60 -8.91 -28.65 -2.12
N GLU A 61 -8.05 -29.67 -1.99
CA GLU A 61 -6.73 -29.52 -1.35
C GLU A 61 -5.84 -28.51 -2.10
N GLY A 62 -5.81 -28.57 -3.43
CA GLY A 62 -5.09 -27.58 -4.25
C GLY A 62 -5.61 -26.15 -4.08
N ARG A 63 -6.92 -25.99 -3.85
CA ARG A 63 -7.56 -24.68 -3.62
C ARG A 63 -7.27 -24.14 -2.22
N VAL A 64 -7.25 -25.00 -1.21
CA VAL A 64 -6.86 -24.66 0.16
C VAL A 64 -5.40 -24.21 0.22
N LEU A 65 -4.49 -24.93 -0.43
CA LEU A 65 -3.07 -24.55 -0.48
C LEU A 65 -2.83 -23.24 -1.22
N GLN A 66 -3.56 -22.96 -2.31
CA GLN A 66 -3.51 -21.66 -2.99
C GLN A 66 -4.06 -20.53 -2.13
N HIS A 67 -5.15 -20.77 -1.40
CA HIS A 67 -5.72 -19.80 -0.48
C HIS A 67 -4.77 -19.48 0.68
N GLN A 68 -4.16 -20.51 1.27
CA GLN A 68 -3.21 -20.39 2.37
C GLN A 68 -1.94 -19.64 1.94
N ARG A 69 -1.39 -19.97 0.77
CA ARG A 69 -0.27 -19.23 0.16
C ARG A 69 -0.64 -17.78 -0.18
N GLY A 70 -1.89 -17.53 -0.59
CA GLY A 70 -2.41 -16.18 -0.82
C GLY A 70 -2.47 -15.36 0.47
N GLN A 71 -2.94 -15.96 1.56
CA GLN A 71 -2.98 -15.33 2.88
C GLN A 71 -1.59 -15.01 3.43
N GLU A 72 -0.63 -15.92 3.27
CA GLU A 72 0.77 -15.69 3.66
C GLU A 72 1.40 -14.54 2.85
N ALA A 73 1.22 -14.55 1.53
CA ALA A 73 1.74 -13.50 0.65
C ALA A 73 1.11 -12.12 0.90
N ASP A 74 -0.14 -12.06 1.37
CA ASP A 74 -0.78 -10.80 1.74
C ASP A 74 -0.29 -10.30 3.11
N GLY A 75 0.02 -11.20 4.04
CA GLY A 75 0.68 -10.86 5.31
C GLY A 75 2.08 -10.28 5.14
N GLU A 76 2.91 -10.92 4.30
CA GLU A 76 4.29 -10.47 4.01
C GLU A 76 4.33 -9.06 3.41
N LYS A 77 3.39 -8.72 2.52
CA LYS A 77 3.30 -7.37 1.93
C LYS A 77 2.98 -6.31 2.96
N MET A 78 2.12 -6.61 3.94
CA MET A 78 1.79 -5.66 5.00
C MET A 78 3.00 -5.39 5.90
N GLU A 79 3.77 -6.42 6.26
CA GLU A 79 4.98 -6.26 7.07
C GLU A 79 6.00 -5.35 6.38
N ILE A 80 6.21 -5.51 5.07
CA ILE A 80 7.10 -4.64 4.28
C ILE A 80 6.65 -3.16 4.34
N LEU A 81 5.35 -2.89 4.30
CA LEU A 81 4.82 -1.53 4.37
C LEU A 81 4.98 -0.93 5.77
N GLU A 82 4.76 -1.72 6.82
CA GLU A 82 4.96 -1.28 8.20
C GLU A 82 6.43 -0.99 8.49
N GLU A 83 7.33 -1.87 8.07
CA GLU A 83 8.76 -1.65 8.15
C GLU A 83 9.16 -0.39 7.37
N TRP A 84 8.63 -0.19 6.17
CA TRP A 84 8.87 1.03 5.40
C TRP A 84 8.42 2.30 6.16
N GLN A 85 7.21 2.31 6.73
CA GLN A 85 6.71 3.48 7.47
C GLN A 85 7.57 3.79 8.70
N SER A 86 8.12 2.76 9.37
CA SER A 86 9.01 2.93 10.53
C SER A 86 10.27 3.77 10.21
N HIS A 87 10.69 3.79 8.95
CA HIS A 87 11.81 4.60 8.48
C HIS A 87 11.46 6.07 8.25
N ILE A 88 10.23 6.51 8.54
CA ILE A 88 9.75 7.88 8.34
C ILE A 88 9.52 8.58 9.69
N GLU A 89 10.30 9.63 9.92
CA GLU A 89 10.18 10.51 11.08
C GLU A 89 9.03 11.50 10.88
N GLY A 90 8.20 11.68 11.93
CA GLY A 90 7.12 12.66 11.94
C GLY A 90 5.91 12.31 11.07
N TRP A 91 5.57 11.02 10.96
CA TRP A 91 4.40 10.56 10.21
C TRP A 91 3.09 11.24 10.65
N GLU A 92 2.23 11.59 9.70
CA GLU A 92 0.90 12.16 9.96
C GLU A 92 -0.21 11.39 9.22
N GLY A 93 -1.35 11.22 9.89
CA GLY A 93 -2.52 10.49 9.38
C GLY A 93 -2.55 9.01 9.80
N SER A 94 -3.42 8.22 9.16
CA SER A 94 -3.55 6.78 9.41
C SER A 94 -2.27 6.01 9.05
N ASN A 95 -2.12 4.78 9.53
CA ASN A 95 -1.03 3.93 9.09
C ASN A 95 -1.15 3.62 7.59
N ILE A 96 -0.03 3.30 6.97
CA ILE A 96 0.04 3.00 5.55
C ILE A 96 -0.80 1.76 5.21
N THR A 97 -0.77 0.74 6.07
CA THR A 97 -1.52 -0.52 5.92
C THR A 97 -3.02 -0.37 6.09
N ASP A 98 -3.50 0.71 6.70
CA ASP A 98 -4.94 1.00 6.82
C ASP A 98 -5.55 1.37 5.45
N THR A 99 -4.74 1.91 4.53
CA THR A 99 -5.22 2.44 3.24
C THR A 99 -4.62 1.75 2.02
N CYS A 100 -3.38 1.29 2.16
CA CYS A 100 -2.53 0.82 1.07
C CYS A 100 -2.11 -0.63 1.32
N THR A 101 -2.00 -1.38 0.23
CA THR A 101 -1.56 -2.78 0.21
C THR A 101 -0.25 -2.97 -0.54
N GLU A 102 0.19 -2.00 -1.34
CA GLU A 102 1.41 -2.11 -2.14
C GLU A 102 2.02 -0.75 -2.50
N MET A 103 3.35 -0.71 -2.61
CA MET A 103 4.07 0.42 -3.21
C MET A 103 4.21 0.20 -4.72
N LEU A 104 3.78 1.18 -5.51
CA LEU A 104 3.77 1.11 -6.97
C LEU A 104 5.04 1.71 -7.57
N MET A 105 5.52 2.83 -7.02
CA MET A 105 6.69 3.54 -7.52
C MET A 105 7.30 4.41 -6.43
N HIS A 106 8.62 4.61 -6.46
CA HIS A 106 9.28 5.61 -5.64
C HIS A 106 10.47 6.24 -6.39
N GLY A 107 10.82 7.47 -6.05
CA GLY A 107 11.86 8.19 -6.78
C GLY A 107 12.09 9.59 -6.25
N VAL A 108 13.23 10.18 -6.61
CA VAL A 108 13.61 11.53 -6.19
C VAL A 108 13.21 12.51 -7.29
N LEU A 109 12.35 13.46 -6.94
CA LEU A 109 11.84 14.50 -7.84
C LEU A 109 12.16 15.89 -7.28
N LEU A 110 12.22 16.86 -8.18
CA LEU A 110 12.22 18.27 -7.80
C LEU A 110 10.78 18.75 -7.69
N LYS A 111 10.44 19.36 -6.55
CA LYS A 111 9.11 19.90 -6.25
C LYS A 111 9.15 21.41 -6.17
N ILE A 112 8.28 22.09 -6.90
CA ILE A 112 8.04 23.54 -6.75
C ILE A 112 6.71 23.74 -6.07
N SER A 113 6.71 24.47 -4.97
CA SER A 113 5.48 24.99 -4.36
C SER A 113 5.76 26.37 -3.80
N ALA A 114 5.16 27.40 -4.41
CA ALA A 114 5.32 28.80 -4.02
C ALA A 114 6.79 29.28 -4.03
N GLY A 115 7.43 29.27 -5.19
CA GLY A 115 8.74 29.89 -5.42
C GLY A 115 9.91 28.91 -5.47
N ASN A 116 10.21 28.23 -4.36
CA ASN A 116 11.47 27.47 -4.24
C ASN A 116 11.35 26.05 -4.79
N ILE A 117 12.37 25.64 -5.57
CA ILE A 117 12.60 24.26 -5.99
C ILE A 117 13.15 23.47 -4.79
N GLN A 118 12.56 22.30 -4.51
CA GLN A 118 12.92 21.44 -3.40
C GLN A 118 13.08 20.00 -3.85
N GLU A 119 14.23 19.38 -3.59
CA GLU A 119 14.39 17.93 -3.80
C GLU A 119 13.57 17.14 -2.76
N ARG A 120 12.72 16.23 -3.21
CA ARG A 120 11.89 15.37 -2.37
C ARG A 120 11.89 13.95 -2.93
N ILE A 121 11.82 12.97 -2.05
CA ILE A 121 11.54 11.60 -2.45
C ILE A 121 10.03 11.37 -2.37
N PHE A 122 9.46 10.85 -3.45
CA PHE A 122 8.06 10.49 -3.56
C PHE A 122 7.90 8.98 -3.50
N PHE A 123 6.78 8.53 -2.95
CA PHE A 123 6.35 7.15 -2.85
C PHE A 123 4.88 7.10 -3.24
N LEU A 124 4.58 6.45 -4.36
CA LEU A 124 3.23 6.18 -4.83
C LEU A 124 2.84 4.78 -4.39
N PHE A 125 1.76 4.69 -3.62
CA PHE A 125 1.09 3.47 -3.23
C PHE A 125 -0.25 3.37 -3.95
N ASP A 126 -0.93 2.23 -3.84
CA ASP A 126 -2.35 2.19 -4.16
C ASP A 126 -3.11 3.16 -3.23
N LYS A 127 -3.93 4.05 -3.79
CA LYS A 127 -4.76 5.02 -3.04
C LYS A 127 -4.02 6.18 -2.34
N LEU A 128 -2.68 6.21 -2.34
CA LEU A 128 -1.93 7.23 -1.61
C LEU A 128 -0.61 7.64 -2.28
N LEU A 129 -0.37 8.94 -2.39
CA LEU A 129 0.94 9.51 -2.68
C LEU A 129 1.54 10.11 -1.41
N VAL A 130 2.77 9.74 -1.06
CA VAL A 130 3.53 10.29 0.08
C VAL A 130 4.82 10.92 -0.44
N TYR A 131 5.22 12.06 0.13
CA TYR A 131 6.53 12.66 -0.16
C TYR A 131 7.25 13.12 1.10
N CYS A 132 8.56 12.89 1.10
CA CYS A 132 9.43 13.11 2.24
C CYS A 132 10.68 13.91 1.87
N LYS A 133 11.34 14.47 2.88
CA LYS A 133 12.71 15.00 2.78
C LYS A 133 13.68 13.90 3.20
N LYS A 134 14.69 13.61 2.36
CA LYS A 134 15.75 12.66 2.70
C LYS A 134 16.65 13.24 3.80
N LYS A 135 16.98 12.43 4.82
CA LYS A 135 17.87 12.84 5.92
C LYS A 135 19.33 12.65 5.48
N ASN A 136 20.16 13.68 5.63
CA ASN A 136 21.59 13.56 5.37
C ASN A 136 22.24 12.78 6.51
N ARG A 137 22.49 11.49 6.29
CA ARG A 137 23.23 10.65 7.23
C ARG A 137 24.71 11.04 7.15
N ARG A 138 25.17 11.92 8.05
CA ARG A 138 26.61 12.04 8.32
C ARG A 138 27.08 10.67 8.84
N LEU A 139 28.14 10.13 8.26
CA LEU A 139 28.71 8.84 8.65
C LEU A 139 28.95 8.84 10.17
N LYS A 140 28.06 8.19 10.92
CA LYS A 140 28.31 7.82 12.30
C LYS A 140 28.40 6.29 12.29
N ASN A 141 29.57 5.76 12.59
CA ASN A 141 29.86 4.33 12.72
C ASN A 141 29.19 3.75 13.99
N SER A 142 27.86 3.85 14.12
CA SER A 142 27.14 3.15 15.18
C SER A 142 26.16 2.14 14.56
N LYS A 143 26.11 0.95 15.16
CA LYS A 143 25.12 -0.10 14.85
C LYS A 143 23.68 0.42 14.90
N THR A 144 23.43 1.47 15.70
CA THR A 144 22.16 2.21 15.84
C THR A 144 21.77 3.04 14.61
N ALA A 145 22.66 3.25 13.63
CA ALA A 145 22.36 4.04 12.43
C ALA A 145 21.57 3.26 11.35
N LEU A 146 21.48 1.93 11.48
CA LEU A 146 20.73 1.08 10.55
C LEU A 146 19.21 1.20 10.75
N GLU A 147 18.77 1.33 11.99
CA GLU A 147 17.34 1.42 12.38
C GLU A 147 16.82 2.86 12.48
N ALA A 148 17.67 3.86 12.31
CA ALA A 148 17.25 5.25 12.43
C ALA A 148 16.35 5.68 11.24
N PRO A 149 15.31 6.50 11.47
CA PRO A 149 14.48 7.06 10.42
C PRO A 149 15.32 7.73 9.32
N ARG A 150 15.07 7.33 8.07
CA ARG A 150 15.80 7.74 6.86
C ARG A 150 15.18 8.95 6.19
N PHE A 151 13.88 9.18 6.45
CA PHE A 151 13.09 10.20 5.81
C PHE A 151 12.37 11.05 6.85
N LEU A 152 12.14 12.32 6.53
CA LEU A 152 11.28 13.22 7.28
C LEU A 152 10.00 13.45 6.49
N PHE A 153 8.86 13.11 7.07
CA PHE A 153 7.55 13.29 6.46
C PHE A 153 7.32 14.75 6.05
N ARG A 154 6.72 14.97 4.88
CA ARG A 154 6.39 16.32 4.38
C ARG A 154 4.97 16.45 3.85
N GLY A 155 4.35 15.37 3.43
CA GLY A 155 2.94 15.37 3.11
C GLY A 155 2.48 14.07 2.45
N ARG A 156 1.16 13.91 2.43
CA ARG A 156 0.46 12.82 1.76
C ARG A 156 -0.80 13.33 1.06
N ILE A 157 -1.22 12.64 0.02
CA ILE A 157 -2.39 12.96 -0.81
C ILE A 157 -3.09 11.65 -1.15
N ASN A 158 -4.39 11.56 -0.87
CA ASN A 158 -5.20 10.45 -1.37
C ASN A 158 -5.35 10.60 -2.89
N THR A 159 -5.05 9.55 -3.64
CA THR A 159 -5.04 9.58 -5.12
C THR A 159 -6.44 9.79 -5.71
N GLU A 160 -7.51 9.55 -4.95
CA GLU A 160 -8.89 9.85 -5.36
C GLU A 160 -9.16 11.35 -5.51
N VAL A 161 -8.45 12.18 -4.74
CA VAL A 161 -8.54 13.65 -4.77
C VAL A 161 -7.28 14.28 -5.37
N MET A 162 -6.51 13.47 -6.12
CA MET A 162 -5.28 13.88 -6.77
C MET A 162 -5.48 13.96 -8.28
N GLU A 163 -5.38 15.17 -8.82
CA GLU A 163 -5.38 15.42 -10.26
C GLU A 163 -3.95 15.66 -10.75
N VAL A 164 -3.69 15.26 -11.99
CA VAL A 164 -2.36 15.34 -12.62
C VAL A 164 -2.51 15.96 -13.98
N GLU A 165 -1.72 17.00 -14.24
CA GLU A 165 -1.66 17.69 -15.54
C GLU A 165 -0.23 17.61 -16.08
N ASN A 166 -0.07 17.12 -17.31
CA ASN A 166 1.21 17.12 -17.97
C ASN A 166 1.66 18.55 -18.29
N VAL A 167 2.96 18.83 -18.21
CA VAL A 167 3.57 20.10 -18.64
C VAL A 167 4.55 19.81 -19.76
N ASP A 168 4.43 20.53 -20.87
CA ASP A 168 5.34 20.39 -22.00
C ASP A 168 6.70 21.04 -21.70
N ASP A 169 7.78 20.39 -22.15
CA ASP A 169 9.15 20.84 -21.89
C ASP A 169 9.41 22.22 -22.50
N GLY A 170 10.18 23.04 -21.80
CA GLY A 170 10.53 24.36 -22.31
C GLY A 170 9.34 25.31 -22.35
N THR A 171 8.49 25.32 -21.31
CA THR A 171 7.65 26.49 -21.02
C THR A 171 8.57 27.68 -20.64
N GLU A 172 9.31 28.17 -21.63
CA GLU A 172 10.12 29.37 -21.62
C GLU A 172 9.16 30.54 -21.80
N GLU A 173 8.87 31.27 -20.72
CA GLU A 173 8.56 32.68 -20.89
C GLU A 173 9.90 33.38 -21.10
N LYS A 174 10.18 33.75 -22.36
CA LYS A 174 11.39 34.47 -22.77
C LYS A 174 11.57 35.66 -21.83
N SER A 175 12.60 35.60 -20.99
CA SER A 175 13.00 36.71 -20.12
C SER A 175 13.15 37.98 -20.97
N ASP A 176 12.44 39.02 -20.57
CA ASP A 176 12.36 40.36 -21.16
C ASP A 176 13.69 40.96 -21.64
N ASN A 177 14.10 40.74 -22.89
CA ASN A 177 15.05 41.64 -23.57
C ASN A 177 15.05 41.58 -25.12
N GLN A 178 14.07 40.96 -25.76
CA GLN A 178 13.97 40.92 -27.23
C GLN A 178 12.53 41.08 -27.74
N TRP A 179 11.78 42.00 -27.13
CA TRP A 179 10.37 42.22 -27.48
C TRP A 179 10.02 43.70 -27.70
N SER A 180 10.87 44.61 -27.23
CA SER A 180 10.69 46.05 -27.40
C SER A 180 10.90 46.57 -28.84
N ALA A 181 11.48 45.77 -29.76
CA ALA A 181 11.81 46.24 -31.11
C ALA A 181 10.83 45.81 -32.23
N GLN A 182 9.86 44.93 -31.96
CA GLN A 182 8.97 44.39 -33.02
C GLN A 182 7.49 44.67 -32.77
N TRP A 183 7.17 45.35 -31.66
CA TRP A 183 5.80 45.53 -31.16
C TRP A 183 5.00 46.72 -31.72
N SER A 184 5.49 47.38 -32.75
CA SER A 184 4.79 48.51 -33.39
C SER A 184 4.03 48.14 -34.67
N ARG A 185 3.87 46.85 -35.05
CA ARG A 185 3.25 46.50 -36.36
C ARG A 185 2.26 45.33 -36.42
N ALA A 186 1.82 44.74 -35.30
CA ALA A 186 0.83 43.65 -35.37
C ALA A 186 -0.39 43.94 -34.47
N SER A 187 -1.51 44.29 -35.10
CA SER A 187 -2.83 44.50 -34.49
C SER A 187 -3.59 43.20 -34.24
N ALA A 188 -2.89 42.10 -33.96
CA ALA A 188 -3.48 40.85 -33.48
C ALA A 188 -2.81 40.53 -32.14
N LEU A 189 -3.58 40.62 -31.05
CA LEU A 189 -3.16 40.30 -29.69
C LEU A 189 -2.55 38.89 -29.65
N PRO A 190 -1.24 38.73 -29.39
CA PRO A 190 -0.71 37.44 -28.99
C PRO A 190 -1.16 37.23 -27.54
N GLN A 191 -1.84 36.12 -27.26
CA GLN A 191 -1.99 35.63 -25.89
C GLN A 191 -0.57 35.49 -25.32
N GLN A 192 -0.25 36.24 -24.27
CA GLN A 192 1.06 36.15 -23.64
C GLN A 192 1.27 34.73 -23.08
N PRO A 193 2.47 34.13 -23.19
CA PRO A 193 2.77 32.87 -22.53
C PRO A 193 2.94 33.13 -21.03
N GLN A 194 1.83 33.34 -20.34
CA GLN A 194 1.75 33.60 -18.91
C GLN A 194 2.52 32.49 -18.18
N ALA A 195 3.66 32.81 -17.55
CA ALA A 195 4.32 31.88 -16.64
C ALA A 195 3.27 31.29 -15.70
N ASP A 196 3.20 29.97 -15.67
CA ASP A 196 2.23 29.30 -14.83
C ASP A 196 2.52 29.66 -13.37
N TYR A 197 1.55 30.25 -12.67
CA TYR A 197 1.66 30.70 -11.29
C TYR A 197 2.28 29.61 -10.38
N HIS A 198 2.04 28.34 -10.71
CA HIS A 198 2.51 27.17 -9.99
C HIS A 198 4.00 26.85 -10.16
N SER A 199 4.63 27.21 -11.30
CA SER A 199 6.09 27.08 -11.48
C SER A 199 6.86 28.26 -10.90
N SER A 200 6.18 29.36 -10.55
CA SER A 200 6.77 30.56 -9.94
C SER A 200 7.92 31.14 -10.78
N GLY A 201 7.80 31.09 -12.11
CA GLY A 201 8.81 31.58 -13.04
C GLY A 201 10.03 30.66 -13.23
N ASN A 202 10.03 29.46 -12.62
CA ASN A 202 11.08 28.48 -12.87
C ASN A 202 10.83 27.76 -14.21
N ILE A 203 11.90 27.46 -14.93
CA ILE A 203 11.85 26.60 -16.12
C ILE A 203 11.49 25.18 -15.68
N VAL A 204 10.45 24.63 -16.29
CA VAL A 204 9.98 23.27 -16.04
C VAL A 204 10.38 22.39 -17.22
N ASN A 205 11.30 21.47 -16.96
CA ASN A 205 11.69 20.42 -17.89
C ASN A 205 11.34 19.06 -17.28
N ASN A 206 10.89 18.12 -18.10
CA ASN A 206 10.43 16.80 -17.68
C ASN A 206 9.41 16.89 -16.53
N GLY A 207 8.51 17.87 -16.59
CA GLY A 207 7.63 18.21 -15.49
C GLY A 207 6.16 17.86 -15.70
N TRP A 208 5.44 17.82 -14.58
CA TRP A 208 3.98 17.72 -14.51
C TRP A 208 3.49 18.39 -13.23
N LYS A 209 2.21 18.72 -13.17
CA LYS A 209 1.58 19.27 -11.97
C LYS A 209 0.78 18.22 -11.24
N ILE A 210 0.69 18.39 -9.93
CA ILE A 210 -0.20 17.65 -9.06
C ILE A 210 -1.10 18.65 -8.32
N HIS A 211 -2.41 18.45 -8.42
CA HIS A 211 -3.42 19.16 -7.65
C HIS A 211 -4.02 18.27 -6.59
N ASN A 212 -3.95 18.73 -5.35
CA ASN A 212 -4.74 18.19 -4.26
C ASN A 212 -6.05 18.99 -4.20
N THR A 213 -7.13 18.43 -4.73
CA THR A 213 -8.45 19.09 -4.79
C THR A 213 -9.02 19.31 -3.39
N ALA A 214 -8.79 18.38 -2.46
CA ALA A 214 -9.26 18.49 -1.08
C ALA A 214 -8.63 19.65 -0.29
N LYS A 215 -7.37 20.00 -0.59
CA LYS A 215 -6.67 21.13 0.04
C LYS A 215 -6.62 22.37 -0.85
N ASN A 216 -7.14 22.28 -2.07
CA ASN A 216 -6.95 23.23 -3.16
C ASN A 216 -5.49 23.72 -3.29
N LYS A 217 -4.56 22.78 -3.37
CA LYS A 217 -3.12 23.07 -3.44
C LYS A 217 -2.48 22.42 -4.65
N TRP A 218 -1.74 23.21 -5.39
CA TRP A 218 -0.96 22.80 -6.56
C TRP A 218 0.53 22.77 -6.24
N PHE A 219 1.25 21.87 -6.90
CA PHE A 219 2.71 21.90 -6.98
C PHE A 219 3.17 21.25 -8.28
N VAL A 220 4.35 21.66 -8.74
CA VAL A 220 5.01 21.08 -9.92
C VAL A 220 6.02 20.04 -9.45
N CYS A 221 6.06 18.90 -10.14
CA CYS A 221 7.10 17.89 -10.06
C CYS A 221 7.95 17.93 -11.33
N MET A 222 9.25 17.71 -11.20
CA MET A 222 10.17 17.55 -12.33
C MET A 222 11.04 16.31 -12.10
N ALA A 223 11.10 15.46 -13.13
CA ALA A 223 11.99 14.31 -13.19
C ALA A 223 13.34 14.68 -13.79
N LYS A 224 14.33 13.79 -13.64
CA LYS A 224 15.67 14.00 -14.22
C LYS A 224 15.69 13.74 -15.72
N SER A 225 14.85 12.83 -16.19
CA SER A 225 14.75 12.45 -17.59
C SER A 225 13.28 12.34 -18.03
N PRO A 226 13.00 12.44 -19.34
CA PRO A 226 11.66 12.26 -19.87
C PRO A 226 11.15 10.83 -19.67
N GLU A 227 12.04 9.84 -19.66
CA GLU A 227 11.68 8.44 -19.35
C GLU A 227 11.19 8.30 -17.91
N GLU A 228 11.90 8.90 -16.94
CA GLU A 228 11.46 8.89 -15.53
C GLU A 228 10.11 9.62 -15.38
N LYS A 229 9.90 10.75 -16.08
CA LYS A 229 8.59 11.42 -16.12
C LYS A 229 7.51 10.48 -16.64
N GLN A 230 7.76 9.77 -17.73
CA GLN A 230 6.81 8.87 -18.34
C GLN A 230 6.45 7.71 -17.40
N GLU A 231 7.44 7.10 -16.75
CA GLU A 231 7.22 6.05 -15.74
C GLU A 231 6.32 6.54 -14.59
N TRP A 232 6.53 7.77 -14.11
CA TRP A 232 5.68 8.36 -13.07
C TRP A 232 4.24 8.56 -13.52
N LEU A 233 4.02 9.09 -14.73
CA LEU A 233 2.68 9.31 -15.28
C LEU A 233 1.96 7.98 -15.53
N GLU A 234 2.67 6.97 -16.05
CA GLU A 234 2.15 5.62 -16.24
C GLU A 234 1.81 4.95 -14.91
N ALA A 235 2.64 5.09 -13.88
CA ALA A 235 2.37 4.54 -12.56
C ALA A 235 1.10 5.14 -11.95
N VAL A 236 0.89 6.46 -12.09
CA VAL A 236 -0.36 7.12 -11.65
C VAL A 236 -1.57 6.63 -12.46
N MET A 237 -1.44 6.46 -13.77
CA MET A 237 -2.53 5.93 -14.60
C MET A 237 -2.88 4.48 -14.23
N LYS A 238 -1.87 3.64 -14.02
CA LYS A 238 -2.03 2.24 -13.60
C LYS A 238 -2.69 2.14 -12.23
N GLU A 239 -2.34 3.01 -11.29
CA GLU A 239 -3.02 3.11 -9.99
C GLU A 239 -4.53 3.36 -10.18
N ARG A 240 -4.87 4.34 -11.04
CA ARG A 240 -6.26 4.74 -11.29
C ARG A 240 -7.05 3.61 -11.94
N GLU A 241 -6.46 2.89 -12.89
CA GLU A 241 -7.07 1.74 -13.56
C GLU A 241 -7.32 0.60 -12.59
N ARG A 242 -6.31 0.23 -11.78
CA ARG A 242 -6.43 -0.82 -10.76
C ARG A 242 -7.56 -0.49 -9.78
N ARG A 243 -7.64 0.76 -9.33
CA ARG A 243 -8.71 1.24 -8.43
C ARG A 243 -10.10 1.16 -9.07
N LYS A 244 -10.24 1.52 -10.35
CA LYS A 244 -11.51 1.38 -11.09
C LYS A 244 -11.91 -0.10 -11.23
N SER A 245 -10.95 -0.96 -11.59
CA SER A 245 -11.18 -2.39 -11.76
C SER A 245 -11.65 -3.07 -10.47
N LEU A 246 -11.00 -2.76 -9.34
CA LEU A 246 -11.41 -3.30 -8.02
C LEU A 246 -12.83 -2.85 -7.64
N ARG A 247 -13.20 -1.59 -7.86
CA ARG A 247 -14.56 -1.10 -7.59
C ARG A 247 -15.62 -1.86 -8.41
N LEU A 248 -15.35 -2.07 -9.69
CA LEU A 248 -16.28 -2.77 -10.58
C LEU A 248 -16.36 -4.27 -10.27
N GLY A 249 -15.23 -4.90 -9.90
CA GLY A 249 -15.19 -6.29 -9.44
C GLY A 249 -16.01 -6.50 -8.17
N MET A 250 -15.85 -5.63 -7.17
CA MET A 250 -16.64 -5.69 -5.94
C MET A 250 -18.14 -5.49 -6.20
N GLU A 251 -18.49 -4.58 -7.11
CA GLU A 251 -19.88 -4.37 -7.52
C GLU A 251 -20.45 -5.61 -8.20
N GLN A 252 -19.70 -6.23 -9.13
CA GLN A 252 -20.09 -7.48 -9.78
C GLN A 252 -20.22 -8.64 -8.78
N ASP A 253 -19.26 -8.83 -7.88
CA ASP A 253 -19.30 -9.89 -6.86
C ASP A 253 -20.49 -9.68 -5.90
N THR A 254 -20.76 -8.43 -5.53
CA THR A 254 -21.94 -8.08 -4.72
C THR A 254 -23.23 -8.40 -5.48
N TRP A 255 -23.30 -8.05 -6.77
CA TRP A 255 -24.43 -8.39 -7.64
C TRP A 255 -24.62 -9.90 -7.76
N VAL A 256 -23.56 -10.67 -7.99
CA VAL A 256 -23.60 -12.13 -8.06
C VAL A 256 -24.06 -12.72 -6.73
N MET A 257 -23.50 -12.27 -5.61
CA MET A 257 -23.93 -12.73 -4.29
C MET A 257 -25.41 -12.40 -3.99
N VAL A 258 -25.87 -11.20 -4.36
CA VAL A 258 -27.27 -10.80 -4.19
C VAL A 258 -28.19 -11.60 -5.11
N SER A 259 -27.79 -11.82 -6.36
CA SER A 259 -28.55 -12.61 -7.35
C SER A 259 -28.65 -14.08 -6.92
N GLU A 260 -27.54 -14.72 -6.55
CA GLU A 260 -27.54 -16.13 -6.15
C GLU A 260 -28.31 -16.36 -4.85
N LYS A 261 -28.14 -15.49 -3.85
CA LYS A 261 -28.92 -15.57 -2.60
C LYS A 261 -30.39 -15.26 -2.86
N GLY A 262 -30.68 -14.28 -3.72
CA GLY A 262 -32.03 -13.92 -4.15
C GLY A 262 -32.72 -15.05 -4.91
N GLU A 263 -32.01 -15.76 -5.78
CA GLU A 263 -32.52 -16.90 -6.54
C GLU A 263 -32.77 -18.12 -5.64
N LYS A 264 -31.84 -18.42 -4.72
CA LYS A 264 -32.03 -19.44 -3.69
C LYS A 264 -33.24 -19.13 -2.81
N LEU A 265 -33.40 -17.87 -2.39
CA LEU A 265 -34.56 -17.42 -1.63
C LEU A 265 -35.85 -17.54 -2.47
N TYR A 266 -35.84 -17.11 -3.73
CA TYR A 266 -36.98 -17.22 -4.64
C TYR A 266 -37.41 -18.68 -4.86
N GLN A 267 -36.47 -19.60 -5.08
CA GLN A 267 -36.76 -21.03 -5.20
C GLN A 267 -37.35 -21.61 -3.90
N LEU A 268 -36.82 -21.22 -2.74
CA LEU A 268 -37.36 -21.65 -1.44
C LEU A 268 -38.79 -21.13 -1.24
N MET A 269 -39.03 -19.86 -1.57
CA MET A 269 -40.34 -19.21 -1.50
C MET A 269 -41.34 -19.72 -2.56
N SER A 270 -40.85 -20.33 -3.64
CA SER A 270 -41.68 -20.95 -4.69
C SER A 270 -42.04 -22.40 -4.36
N ARG A 271 -41.21 -23.08 -3.55
CA ARG A 271 -41.43 -24.47 -3.12
C ARG A 271 -42.34 -24.58 -1.89
N GLY A 272 -42.34 -23.59 -1.00
CA GLY A 272 -43.38 -23.40 -0.01
C GLY A 272 -44.49 -22.52 -0.58
N ASN A 273 -45.77 -22.84 -0.36
CA ASN A 273 -46.93 -22.05 -0.82
C ASN A 273 -47.05 -20.62 -0.19
N LEU A 274 -45.93 -19.94 0.08
CA LEU A 274 -45.82 -18.63 0.72
C LEU A 274 -46.00 -17.49 -0.29
N ILE A 275 -45.51 -17.63 -1.53
CA ILE A 275 -45.82 -16.69 -2.62
C ILE A 275 -47.07 -17.20 -3.34
N LYS A 276 -48.24 -16.89 -2.78
CA LYS A 276 -49.49 -16.97 -3.53
C LYS A 276 -49.56 -15.76 -4.44
N ASP A 277 -49.35 -15.97 -5.74
CA ASP A 277 -49.62 -14.96 -6.74
C ASP A 277 -51.10 -14.54 -6.66
N ARG A 278 -51.35 -13.42 -5.97
CA ARG A 278 -52.68 -12.87 -5.74
C ARG A 278 -53.31 -12.32 -7.02
N LYS A 279 -52.62 -12.34 -8.17
CA LYS A 279 -53.14 -11.87 -9.46
C LYS A 279 -54.22 -12.78 -10.07
N ARG A 280 -54.45 -14.00 -9.58
CA ARG A 280 -55.49 -14.91 -10.13
C ARG A 280 -56.89 -14.79 -9.50
N LYS A 281 -57.19 -13.78 -8.67
CA LYS A 281 -58.52 -13.62 -8.06
C LYS A 281 -59.20 -12.28 -8.33
N LEU A 282 -59.07 -11.75 -9.55
CA LEU A 282 -59.82 -10.57 -10.00
C LEU A 282 -60.66 -10.82 -11.26
N THR A 283 -61.14 -12.04 -11.48
CA THR A 283 -62.27 -12.30 -12.38
C THR A 283 -63.03 -13.49 -11.79
N THR A 284 -64.08 -13.26 -11.01
CA THR A 284 -65.46 -13.40 -11.49
C THR A 284 -66.35 -12.94 -10.34
N PHE A 285 -66.88 -11.72 -10.42
CA PHE A 285 -68.00 -11.32 -9.57
C PHE A 285 -69.28 -11.89 -10.19
N PRO A 286 -70.13 -12.62 -9.43
CA PRO A 286 -71.45 -13.01 -9.91
C PRO A 286 -72.29 -11.75 -10.15
N LYS A 287 -72.91 -11.63 -11.32
CA LYS A 287 -73.89 -10.59 -11.61
C LYS A 287 -75.14 -10.82 -10.75
N CYS A 288 -75.26 -10.12 -9.62
CA CYS A 288 -76.50 -10.04 -8.86
C CYS A 288 -76.95 -8.58 -8.74
N PHE A 289 -77.39 -7.99 -9.85
CA PHE A 289 -78.38 -6.91 -9.88
C PHE A 289 -79.18 -7.00 -11.18
N LEU A 290 -80.25 -7.82 -11.16
CA LEU A 290 -81.41 -7.63 -12.01
C LEU A 290 -82.50 -7.03 -11.11
N GLY A 291 -82.63 -5.71 -11.15
CA GLY A 291 -83.77 -4.97 -10.62
C GLY A 291 -84.71 -4.63 -11.77
N ARG A 292 -86.01 -4.83 -11.55
CA ARG A 292 -87.11 -4.50 -12.46
C ARG A 292 -87.17 -3.02 -12.82
#